data_AF-A0A7V4SMR4-F1
#
_entry.id   AF-A0A7V4SMR4-F1
#
_cell.length_a   1.000
_cell.length_b   1.000
_cell.length_c   1.000
_cell.angle_alpha   90.00
_cell.angle_beta   90.00
_cell.angle_gamma   90.00
#
_symmetry.space_group_name_H-M   'P 1'
#
loop_
_entity.id
_entity.type
_entity.pdbx_description
1 polymer ?
#
loop_
_entity_poly.entity_id
_entity_poly.type
_entity_poly.pdbx_seq_one_letter_code
_entity_poly.pdbx_strand_id
1 'polypeptide(L)'
;MTEPNVAPQTPPTAAPVKKKSGIWKWFACGCAVLLLLVLAVAGVAGFLAYKGILFAKKKGTETMGRLREEGGAPGVRGRLDAAKMRDFFDASGDWPDIRRAMDANDRQALDEHAARIGLASGRELEQYMAVVILAGGMTFVPEGARRQMLAQSVGQDVAEVVMAPENQEKVRRFLRE
;
A
#
# COMPACT_ATOMS: atom_id res chain seq x y z
N MET A 1 -19.92 21.93 83.01
CA MET A 1 -19.50 21.52 81.65
C MET A 1 -18.51 22.59 81.21
N THR A 2 -17.24 22.22 81.15
CA THR A 2 -16.09 23.13 81.16
C THR A 2 -15.33 22.92 79.87
N GLU A 3 -15.35 23.89 78.96
CA GLU A 3 -14.50 23.90 77.77
C GLU A 3 -13.10 24.45 78.14
N PRO A 4 -12.00 23.77 77.78
CA PRO A 4 -10.64 24.28 77.93
C PRO A 4 -10.27 25.14 76.69
N ASN A 5 -9.86 26.40 76.87
CA ASN A 5 -8.49 26.87 77.19
C ASN A 5 -7.51 26.77 76.00
N VAL A 6 -7.00 27.91 75.52
CA VAL A 6 -5.58 28.35 75.60
C VAL A 6 -5.30 29.52 74.62
N ALA A 7 -4.54 30.46 75.17
CA ALA A 7 -4.12 31.80 74.74
C ALA A 7 -3.28 31.90 73.43
N PRO A 8 -3.05 33.13 72.90
CA PRO A 8 -2.54 33.37 71.55
C PRO A 8 -1.01 33.35 71.47
N GLN A 9 -0.46 32.87 70.35
CA GLN A 9 0.97 32.99 70.05
C GLN A 9 1.24 34.00 68.94
N THR A 10 2.12 34.95 69.26
CA THR A 10 2.71 35.97 68.38
C THR A 10 3.59 35.36 67.27
N PRO A 11 3.68 36.00 66.09
CA PRO A 11 4.39 35.46 64.93
C PRO A 11 5.92 35.66 65.03
N PRO A 12 6.74 34.69 64.57
CA PRO A 12 8.18 34.91 64.41
C PRO A 12 8.52 35.69 63.13
N THR A 13 9.41 36.66 63.33
CA THR A 13 10.10 37.55 62.39
C THR A 13 10.72 36.84 61.18
N ALA A 14 10.49 37.39 59.98
CA ALA A 14 11.09 36.93 58.72
C ALA A 14 12.57 37.34 58.61
N ALA A 15 13.43 36.39 58.24
CA ALA A 15 14.82 36.62 57.82
C ALA A 15 14.95 36.54 56.28
N PRO A 16 15.91 37.26 55.65
CA PRO A 16 15.90 37.54 54.21
C PRO A 16 16.52 36.43 53.35
N VAL A 17 15.86 36.10 52.23
CA VAL A 17 16.36 35.16 51.22
C VAL A 17 17.37 35.86 50.30
N LYS A 18 18.64 35.41 50.34
CA LYS A 18 19.70 35.82 49.40
C LYS A 18 19.42 35.30 48.00
N LYS A 19 19.27 36.23 47.05
CA LYS A 19 19.35 36.03 45.58
C LYS A 19 20.65 35.30 45.20
N LYS A 20 20.54 34.19 44.47
CA LYS A 20 21.58 33.73 43.52
C LYS A 20 21.04 33.88 42.10
N SER A 21 21.18 35.10 41.57
CA SER A 21 21.03 35.42 40.15
C SER A 21 22.39 35.21 39.49
N GLY A 22 22.48 34.39 38.42
CA GLY A 22 23.67 34.46 37.56
C GLY A 22 23.98 33.27 36.65
N ILE A 23 23.60 32.04 36.99
CA ILE A 23 24.13 30.85 36.27
C ILE A 23 23.16 30.30 35.21
N TRP A 24 21.85 30.54 35.34
CA TRP A 24 20.84 29.93 34.47
C TRP A 24 20.75 30.51 33.05
N LYS A 25 21.22 31.74 32.81
CA LYS A 25 21.10 32.38 31.48
C LYS A 25 22.09 31.81 30.45
N TRP A 26 23.24 31.30 30.88
CA TRP A 26 24.27 30.77 29.98
C TRP A 26 23.92 29.38 29.42
N PHE A 27 23.28 28.53 30.24
CA PHE A 27 22.81 27.20 29.80
C PHE A 27 21.65 27.28 28.80
N ALA A 28 20.73 28.23 28.98
CA ALA A 28 19.60 28.42 28.07
C ALA A 28 20.06 28.89 26.68
N CYS A 29 21.10 29.73 26.60
CA CYS A 29 21.62 30.24 25.33
C CYS A 29 22.35 29.14 24.52
N GLY A 30 23.11 28.27 25.19
CA GLY A 30 23.80 27.14 24.54
C GLY A 30 22.86 26.10 23.96
N CYS A 31 21.79 25.73 24.69
CA CYS A 31 20.78 24.79 24.18
C CYS A 31 19.97 25.36 23.01
N ALA A 32 19.66 26.65 23.02
CA ALA A 32 18.93 27.29 21.92
C ALA A 32 19.74 27.31 20.61
N VAL A 33 21.04 27.59 20.69
CA VAL A 33 21.92 27.59 19.51
C VAL A 33 22.08 26.16 18.95
N LEU A 34 22.19 25.15 19.82
CA LEU A 34 22.29 23.76 19.39
C LEU A 34 21.01 23.28 18.68
N LEU A 35 19.83 23.66 19.20
CA LEU A 35 18.54 23.36 18.57
C LEU A 35 18.39 24.04 17.21
N LEU A 36 18.80 25.29 17.08
CA LEU A 36 18.76 26.01 15.80
C LEU A 36 19.70 25.38 14.76
N LEU A 37 20.88 24.90 15.18
CA LEU A 37 21.80 24.17 14.30
C LEU A 37 21.20 22.85 13.82
N VAL A 38 20.54 22.08 14.69
CA VAL A 38 19.87 20.83 14.31
C VAL A 38 18.74 21.09 13.31
N LEU A 39 17.92 22.13 13.54
CA LEU A 39 16.86 22.51 12.62
C LEU A 39 17.39 23.00 11.27
N ALA A 40 18.52 23.72 11.26
CA ALA A 40 19.17 24.14 10.03
C ALA A 40 19.69 22.95 9.21
N VAL A 41 20.34 21.97 9.86
CA VAL A 41 20.83 20.76 9.19
C VAL A 41 19.66 19.91 8.66
N ALA A 42 18.59 19.75 9.44
CA ALA A 42 17.38 19.06 8.99
C ALA A 42 16.70 19.78 7.80
N GLY A 43 16.66 21.11 7.82
CA GLY A 43 16.15 21.93 6.74
C GLY A 43 16.97 21.80 5.45
N VAL A 44 18.31 21.78 5.55
CA VAL A 44 19.20 21.60 4.40
C VAL A 44 19.07 20.19 3.81
N ALA A 45 18.94 19.15 4.64
CA ALA A 45 18.68 17.79 4.17
C ALA A 45 17.34 17.67 3.45
N GLY A 46 16.28 18.29 3.99
CA GLY A 46 14.97 18.37 3.33
C GLY A 46 15.02 19.13 2.00
N PHE A 47 15.77 20.24 1.93
CA PHE A 47 15.93 21.03 0.71
C PHE A 47 16.74 20.31 -0.37
N LEU A 48 17.77 19.54 0.01
CA LEU A 48 18.53 18.70 -0.92
C LEU A 48 17.69 17.53 -1.45
N ALA A 49 16.86 16.90 -0.61
CA ALA A 49 15.91 15.89 -1.05
C ALA A 49 14.86 16.47 -2.02
N TYR A 50 14.34 17.67 -1.72
CA TYR A 50 13.40 18.39 -2.59
C TYR A 50 14.04 18.76 -3.95
N LYS A 51 15.29 19.23 -3.97
CA LYS A 51 16.02 19.48 -5.22
C LYS A 51 16.34 18.21 -5.99
N GLY A 52 16.63 17.09 -5.32
CA GLY A 52 16.77 15.78 -5.95
C GLY A 52 15.50 15.33 -6.66
N ILE A 53 14.34 15.51 -6.02
CA ILE A 53 13.01 15.23 -6.61
C ILE A 53 12.74 16.15 -7.82
N LEU A 54 13.08 17.44 -7.74
CA LEU A 54 12.92 18.37 -8.87
C LEU A 54 13.85 18.06 -10.05
N PHE A 55 15.07 17.59 -9.79
CA PHE A 55 16.01 17.20 -10.85
C PHE A 55 15.60 15.88 -11.51
N ALA A 56 15.02 14.94 -10.74
CA ALA A 56 14.36 13.75 -11.29
C ALA A 56 13.13 14.11 -12.14
N LYS A 57 12.35 15.12 -11.73
CA LYS A 57 11.19 15.60 -12.50
C LYS A 57 11.60 16.20 -13.84
N LYS A 58 12.74 16.92 -13.91
CA LYS A 58 13.19 17.61 -15.13
C LYS A 58 13.83 16.67 -16.16
N LYS A 59 14.48 15.57 -15.75
CA LYS A 59 14.93 14.52 -16.68
C LYS A 59 13.83 13.51 -17.04
N GLY A 60 12.78 13.38 -16.24
CA GLY A 60 11.61 12.56 -16.56
C GLY A 60 10.65 13.19 -17.58
N THR A 61 10.65 14.51 -17.75
CA THR A 61 9.72 15.20 -18.66
C THR A 61 10.00 14.98 -20.15
N GLU A 62 11.25 14.68 -20.56
CA GLU A 62 11.54 14.36 -21.97
C GLU A 62 11.16 12.92 -22.34
N THR A 63 11.05 12.02 -21.37
CA THR A 63 10.52 10.65 -21.57
C THR A 63 9.00 10.57 -21.37
N MET A 64 8.39 11.49 -20.59
CA MET A 64 6.94 11.53 -20.35
C MET A 64 6.09 12.01 -21.52
N GLY A 65 6.68 12.59 -22.57
CA GLY A 65 5.97 12.80 -23.83
C GLY A 65 5.57 11.47 -24.52
N ARG A 66 6.26 10.37 -24.21
CA ARG A 66 6.01 9.04 -24.76
C ARG A 66 5.29 8.08 -23.81
N LEU A 67 5.20 8.41 -22.52
CA LEU A 67 4.64 7.53 -21.48
C LEU A 67 3.25 7.96 -20.99
N ARG A 68 2.64 8.98 -21.59
CA ARG A 68 1.24 9.38 -21.29
C ARG A 68 0.20 8.41 -21.88
N GLU A 69 0.62 7.29 -22.47
CA GLU A 69 -0.27 6.17 -22.81
C GLU A 69 -0.28 5.05 -21.75
N GLU A 70 0.60 5.07 -20.76
CA GLU A 70 0.73 3.97 -19.79
C GLU A 70 0.41 4.42 -18.36
N GLY A 71 -0.87 4.72 -18.13
CA GLY A 71 -1.44 4.84 -16.79
C GLY A 71 -2.09 3.52 -16.37
N GLY A 72 -1.36 2.66 -15.67
CA GLY A 72 -1.88 1.44 -15.07
C GLY A 72 -0.87 0.84 -14.09
N ALA A 73 -1.35 0.25 -13.00
CA ALA A 73 -0.57 -0.31 -11.89
C ALA A 73 0.64 -1.17 -12.32
N PRO A 74 1.71 -1.25 -11.52
CA PRO A 74 2.87 -2.08 -11.85
C PRO A 74 2.49 -3.56 -11.77
N GLY A 75 2.22 -4.19 -12.92
CA GLY A 75 2.01 -5.65 -13.00
C GLY A 75 1.26 -6.16 -14.23
N VAL A 76 0.44 -5.34 -14.89
CA VAL A 76 -0.37 -5.76 -16.06
C VAL A 76 -0.02 -4.88 -17.27
N ARG A 77 1.26 -4.92 -17.70
CA ARG A 77 1.67 -4.33 -18.99
C ARG A 77 1.39 -5.35 -20.10
N GLY A 78 0.11 -5.46 -20.40
CA GLY A 78 -0.47 -6.28 -21.45
C GLY A 78 -1.97 -6.26 -21.20
N ARG A 79 -2.76 -5.68 -22.11
CA ARG A 79 -4.22 -5.80 -21.99
C ARG A 79 -4.53 -7.29 -21.94
N LEU A 80 -5.11 -7.75 -20.84
CA LEU A 80 -5.64 -9.10 -20.77
C LEU A 80 -6.67 -9.25 -21.89
N ASP A 81 -6.52 -10.31 -22.66
CA ASP A 81 -7.38 -10.58 -23.80
C ASP A 81 -8.62 -11.36 -23.33
N ALA A 82 -9.80 -10.91 -23.77
CA ALA A 82 -11.07 -11.49 -23.37
C ALA A 82 -11.32 -12.87 -24.01
N ALA A 83 -10.81 -13.12 -25.22
CA ALA A 83 -10.92 -14.43 -25.86
C ALA A 83 -10.07 -15.46 -25.09
N LYS A 84 -8.81 -15.13 -24.81
CA LYS A 84 -7.95 -15.96 -23.96
C LYS A 84 -8.51 -16.19 -22.56
N MET A 85 -9.19 -15.19 -21.98
CA MET A 85 -9.89 -15.38 -20.70
C MET A 85 -11.01 -16.43 -20.82
N ARG A 86 -11.77 -16.44 -21.91
CA ARG A 86 -12.80 -17.47 -22.15
C ARG A 86 -12.18 -18.85 -22.27
N ASP A 87 -11.13 -18.99 -23.06
CA ASP A 87 -10.39 -20.26 -23.21
C ASP A 87 -9.84 -20.76 -21.87
N PHE A 88 -9.35 -19.84 -21.03
CA PHE A 88 -8.91 -20.14 -19.66
C PHE A 88 -10.05 -20.63 -18.75
N PHE A 89 -11.26 -20.07 -18.88
CA PHE A 89 -12.45 -20.54 -18.17
C PHE A 89 -12.95 -21.89 -18.69
N ASP A 90 -12.78 -22.18 -19.97
CA ASP A 90 -13.11 -23.48 -20.55
C ASP A 90 -12.16 -24.56 -20.04
N ALA A 91 -10.88 -24.21 -19.82
CA ALA A 91 -9.87 -25.04 -19.16
C ALA A 91 -9.97 -25.06 -17.62
N SER A 92 -11.12 -24.71 -17.02
CA SER A 92 -11.28 -24.63 -15.55
C SER A 92 -11.02 -25.94 -14.79
N GLY A 93 -11.06 -27.09 -15.49
CA GLY A 93 -10.67 -28.39 -14.90
C GLY A 93 -9.19 -28.46 -14.51
N ASP A 94 -8.33 -27.65 -15.14
CA ASP A 94 -6.88 -27.63 -14.88
C ASP A 94 -6.49 -26.69 -13.73
N TRP A 95 -7.42 -25.86 -13.24
CA TRP A 95 -7.12 -24.82 -12.25
C TRP A 95 -6.52 -25.35 -10.93
N PRO A 96 -6.97 -26.47 -10.35
CA PRO A 96 -6.33 -27.04 -9.17
C PRO A 96 -4.86 -27.40 -9.40
N ASP A 97 -4.52 -27.89 -10.59
CA ASP A 97 -3.17 -28.29 -10.94
C ASP A 97 -2.28 -27.06 -11.18
N ILE A 98 -2.82 -26.07 -11.88
CA ILE A 98 -2.18 -24.76 -12.05
C ILE A 98 -1.90 -24.13 -10.68
N ARG A 99 -2.87 -24.19 -9.76
CA ARG A 99 -2.71 -23.66 -8.40
C ARG A 99 -1.59 -24.38 -7.65
N ARG A 100 -1.56 -25.71 -7.70
CA ARG A 100 -0.48 -26.52 -7.11
C ARG A 100 0.89 -26.15 -7.69
N ALA A 101 0.98 -25.95 -9.01
CA ALA A 101 2.21 -25.53 -9.66
C ALA A 101 2.63 -24.10 -9.25
N MET A 102 1.68 -23.17 -9.11
CA MET A 102 1.94 -21.81 -8.60
C MET A 102 2.43 -21.83 -7.15
N ASP A 103 1.79 -22.59 -6.26
CA ASP A 103 2.17 -22.68 -4.86
C ASP A 103 3.53 -23.36 -4.68
N ALA A 104 3.88 -24.29 -5.57
CA ALA A 104 5.22 -24.90 -5.63
C ALA A 104 6.27 -24.02 -6.35
N ASN A 105 5.86 -22.90 -6.95
CA ASN A 105 6.69 -22.07 -7.85
C ASN A 105 7.37 -22.89 -8.96
N ASP A 106 6.66 -23.90 -9.47
CA ASP A 106 7.13 -24.78 -10.54
C ASP A 106 6.94 -24.10 -11.90
N ARG A 107 7.98 -23.40 -12.36
CA ARG A 107 7.93 -22.64 -13.61
C ARG A 107 7.76 -23.51 -14.84
N GLN A 108 8.34 -24.71 -14.84
CA GLN A 108 8.22 -25.62 -15.98
C GLN A 108 6.77 -26.10 -16.10
N ALA A 109 6.16 -26.54 -15.00
CA ALA A 109 4.76 -26.97 -15.02
C ALA A 109 3.84 -25.82 -15.47
N LEU A 110 4.06 -24.59 -15.00
CA LEU A 110 3.27 -23.44 -15.43
C LEU A 110 3.40 -23.14 -16.93
N ASP A 111 4.60 -23.24 -17.49
CA ASP A 111 4.81 -23.07 -18.93
C ASP A 111 4.12 -24.19 -19.75
N GLU A 112 4.15 -25.44 -19.26
CA GLU A 112 3.44 -26.57 -19.86
C GLU A 112 1.92 -26.37 -19.84
N HIS A 113 1.36 -25.95 -18.69
CA HIS A 113 -0.06 -25.62 -18.57
C HIS A 113 -0.44 -24.47 -19.52
N ALA A 114 0.35 -23.40 -19.55
CA ALA A 114 0.14 -22.25 -20.42
C ALA A 114 0.09 -22.66 -21.89
N ALA A 115 1.04 -23.48 -22.34
CA ALA A 115 1.10 -23.97 -23.72
C ALA A 115 -0.14 -24.82 -24.08
N ARG A 116 -0.62 -25.66 -23.16
CA ARG A 116 -1.82 -26.50 -23.40
C ARG A 116 -3.08 -25.68 -23.67
N ILE A 117 -3.22 -24.52 -23.02
CA ILE A 117 -4.39 -23.65 -23.15
C ILE A 117 -4.16 -22.47 -24.11
N GLY A 118 -3.07 -22.48 -24.87
CA GLY A 118 -2.78 -21.46 -25.90
C GLY A 118 -2.26 -20.12 -25.36
N LEU A 119 -1.75 -20.07 -24.13
CA LEU A 119 -1.05 -18.91 -23.59
C LEU A 119 0.45 -18.95 -23.94
N ALA A 120 1.07 -17.78 -24.01
CA ALA A 120 2.46 -17.63 -24.43
C ALA A 120 3.47 -18.05 -23.36
N SER A 121 3.09 -18.03 -22.08
CA SER A 121 3.98 -18.39 -20.97
C SER A 121 3.23 -18.66 -19.67
N GLY A 122 3.88 -19.34 -18.73
CA GLY A 122 3.44 -19.49 -17.36
C GLY A 122 3.25 -18.15 -16.64
N ARG A 123 3.99 -17.10 -17.01
CA ARG A 123 3.75 -15.74 -16.49
C ARG A 123 2.42 -15.18 -16.97
N GLU A 124 2.05 -15.39 -18.23
CA GLU A 124 0.75 -14.99 -18.74
C GLU A 124 -0.36 -15.77 -18.02
N LEU A 125 -0.19 -17.09 -17.85
CA LEU A 125 -1.11 -17.93 -17.07
C LEU A 125 -1.34 -17.43 -15.64
N GLU A 126 -0.27 -17.05 -14.93
CA GLU A 126 -0.36 -16.46 -13.59
C GLU A 126 -1.22 -15.19 -13.56
N GLN A 127 -1.17 -14.36 -14.62
CA GLN A 127 -2.00 -13.16 -14.70
C GLN A 127 -3.48 -13.51 -14.81
N TYR A 128 -3.85 -14.49 -15.66
CA TYR A 128 -5.23 -14.95 -15.78
C TYR A 128 -5.74 -15.60 -14.49
N MET A 129 -4.92 -16.41 -13.82
CA MET A 129 -5.26 -16.99 -12.51
C MET A 129 -5.42 -15.90 -11.44
N ALA A 130 -4.59 -14.85 -11.44
CA ALA A 130 -4.73 -13.74 -10.52
C ALA A 130 -6.09 -13.03 -10.66
N VAL A 131 -6.65 -12.92 -11.88
CA VAL A 131 -7.99 -12.37 -12.09
C VAL A 131 -9.07 -13.24 -11.46
N VAL A 132 -8.99 -14.56 -11.58
CA VAL A 132 -9.93 -15.50 -10.94
C VAL A 132 -9.91 -15.34 -9.42
N ILE A 133 -8.71 -15.28 -8.83
CA ILE A 133 -8.54 -15.09 -7.39
C ILE A 133 -9.11 -13.73 -6.95
N LEU A 134 -8.81 -12.65 -7.70
CA LEU A 134 -9.33 -11.31 -7.42
C LEU A 134 -10.86 -11.29 -7.46
N ALA A 135 -11.46 -11.87 -8.50
CA ALA A 135 -12.91 -11.92 -8.68
C ALA A 135 -13.60 -12.64 -7.54
N GLY A 136 -13.06 -13.77 -7.09
CA GLY A 136 -13.62 -14.50 -5.96
C GLY A 136 -13.30 -13.92 -4.58
N GLY A 137 -12.27 -13.08 -4.45
CA GLY A 137 -12.02 -12.30 -3.23
C GLY A 137 -13.05 -11.18 -2.97
N MET A 138 -13.86 -10.82 -3.97
CA MET A 138 -14.85 -9.74 -3.89
C MET A 138 -16.27 -10.21 -3.50
N THR A 139 -16.41 -11.33 -2.81
CA THR A 139 -17.73 -11.92 -2.44
C THR A 139 -18.63 -10.98 -1.63
N PHE A 140 -18.06 -10.11 -0.79
CA PHE A 140 -18.78 -9.13 0.04
C PHE A 140 -19.14 -7.83 -0.70
N VAL A 141 -18.62 -7.64 -1.91
CA VAL A 141 -18.88 -6.43 -2.70
C VAL A 141 -20.19 -6.62 -3.48
N PRO A 142 -21.12 -5.64 -3.46
CA PRO A 142 -22.32 -5.67 -4.30
C PRO A 142 -21.96 -5.91 -5.76
N GLU A 143 -22.74 -6.72 -6.47
CA GLU A 143 -22.37 -7.20 -7.81
C GLU A 143 -22.07 -6.07 -8.82
N GLY A 144 -22.89 -5.00 -8.80
CA GLY A 144 -22.65 -3.83 -9.66
C GLY A 144 -21.31 -3.15 -9.39
N ALA A 145 -20.93 -3.00 -8.13
CA ALA A 145 -19.64 -2.44 -7.74
C ALA A 145 -18.48 -3.40 -8.06
N ARG A 146 -18.68 -4.71 -7.86
CA ARG A 146 -17.68 -5.75 -8.18
C ARG A 146 -17.31 -5.73 -9.65
N ARG A 147 -18.32 -5.70 -10.53
CA ARG A 147 -18.12 -5.64 -11.99
C ARG A 147 -17.34 -4.39 -12.38
N GLN A 148 -17.68 -3.24 -11.78
CA GLN A 148 -16.99 -1.98 -12.06
C GLN A 148 -15.52 -1.99 -11.57
N MET A 149 -15.27 -2.49 -10.36
CA MET A 149 -13.92 -2.62 -9.80
C MET A 149 -13.05 -3.57 -10.63
N LEU A 150 -13.62 -4.69 -11.07
CA LEU A 150 -12.93 -5.64 -11.94
C LEU A 150 -12.64 -4.98 -13.29
N ALA A 151 -13.61 -4.33 -13.92
CA ALA A 151 -13.45 -3.63 -15.19
C ALA A 151 -12.36 -2.55 -15.15
N GLN A 152 -12.23 -1.82 -14.04
CA GLN A 152 -11.16 -0.85 -13.82
C GLN A 152 -9.77 -1.50 -13.74
N SER A 153 -9.70 -2.75 -13.29
CA SER A 153 -8.43 -3.45 -13.05
C SER A 153 -7.96 -4.23 -14.27
N VAL A 154 -8.88 -4.90 -14.99
CA VAL A 154 -8.56 -5.85 -16.06
C VAL A 154 -9.15 -5.49 -17.43
N GLY A 155 -9.93 -4.42 -17.49
CA GLY A 155 -10.68 -4.02 -18.68
C GLY A 155 -12.12 -4.55 -18.69
N GLN A 156 -13.00 -3.82 -19.40
CA GLN A 156 -14.44 -4.10 -19.44
C GLN A 156 -14.74 -5.50 -19.99
N ASP A 157 -14.11 -5.88 -21.11
CA ASP A 157 -14.41 -7.13 -21.81
C ASP A 157 -14.03 -8.37 -20.98
N VAL A 158 -12.86 -8.32 -20.32
CA VAL A 158 -12.40 -9.40 -19.43
C VAL A 158 -13.29 -9.47 -18.19
N ALA A 159 -13.67 -8.31 -17.62
CA ALA A 159 -14.58 -8.28 -16.49
C ALA A 159 -15.95 -8.85 -16.83
N GLU A 160 -16.47 -8.62 -18.03
CA GLU A 160 -17.72 -9.22 -18.51
C GLU A 160 -17.63 -10.75 -18.58
N VAL A 161 -16.55 -11.30 -19.15
CA VAL A 161 -16.32 -12.75 -19.19
C VAL A 161 -16.28 -13.34 -17.79
N VAL A 162 -15.51 -12.74 -16.88
CA VAL A 162 -15.36 -13.24 -15.51
C VAL A 162 -16.69 -13.18 -14.75
N MET A 163 -17.45 -12.09 -14.93
CA MET A 163 -18.71 -11.86 -14.22
C MET A 163 -19.91 -12.61 -14.81
N ALA A 164 -19.74 -13.35 -15.90
CA ALA A 164 -20.78 -14.22 -16.43
C ALA A 164 -21.21 -15.25 -15.37
N PRO A 165 -22.52 -15.51 -15.16
CA PRO A 165 -23.01 -16.37 -14.08
C PRO A 165 -22.36 -17.76 -14.01
N GLU A 166 -22.16 -18.40 -15.17
CA GLU A 166 -21.52 -19.69 -15.34
C GLU A 166 -20.05 -19.67 -14.89
N ASN A 167 -19.34 -18.58 -15.17
CA ASN A 167 -17.96 -18.39 -14.80
C ASN A 167 -17.83 -18.05 -13.32
N GLN A 168 -18.76 -17.27 -12.77
CA GLN A 168 -18.83 -17.01 -11.33
C GLN A 168 -19.07 -18.30 -10.51
N GLU A 169 -19.82 -19.26 -11.03
CA GLU A 169 -19.97 -20.57 -10.37
C GLU A 169 -18.66 -21.37 -10.41
N LYS A 170 -17.95 -21.37 -11.55
CA LYS A 170 -16.60 -21.99 -11.65
C LYS A 170 -15.63 -21.38 -10.63
N VAL A 171 -15.57 -20.05 -10.53
CA VAL A 171 -14.75 -19.35 -9.51
C VAL A 171 -15.15 -19.76 -8.09
N ARG A 172 -16.45 -19.79 -7.79
CA ARG A 172 -16.96 -20.19 -6.46
C ARG A 172 -16.68 -21.65 -6.12
N ARG A 173 -16.70 -22.55 -7.10
CA ARG A 173 -16.31 -23.96 -6.89
C ARG A 173 -14.82 -24.04 -6.58
N PHE A 174 -13.99 -23.45 -7.44
CA PHE A 174 -12.54 -23.48 -7.29
C PHE A 174 -12.05 -22.94 -5.93
N LEU A 175 -12.64 -21.86 -5.41
CA LEU A 175 -12.23 -21.30 -4.12
C LEU A 175 -12.76 -22.06 -2.88
N ARG A 176 -13.60 -23.08 -3.06
CA ARG A 176 -14.07 -23.95 -1.96
C ARG A 176 -13.23 -25.22 -1.81
N GLU A 177 -12.49 -25.57 -2.85
CA GLU A 177 -11.62 -26.76 -2.92
C GLU A 177 -10.22 -26.43 -2.39
#